data_AF-A0A2E9V5S2-F1
#
_entry.id   AF-A0A2E9V5S2-F1
#
_cell.length_a   1.000
_cell.length_b   1.000
_cell.length_c   1.000
_cell.angle_alpha   90.00
_cell.angle_beta   90.00
_cell.angle_gamma   90.00
#
_symmetry.space_group_name_H-M   'P 1'
#
loop_
_entity.id
_entity.type
_entity.pdbx_description
1 polymer ?
#
loop_
_entity_poly.entity_id
_entity_poly.type
_entity_poly.pdbx_seq_one_letter_code
_entity_poly.pdbx_strand_id
1 'polypeptide(L)'
;MFDTMTLTKVAAAFCGSLLVFLLALWLAETLYHVGGDSHGGHSEAAYVIEDDTEIVEENVEEVDFETILASANPDKGSKVFSKCKACHKLADGANGTGPHLYQVVGRQIAAVSEYGYSGTLAEMGGVWDANALNGFLKNPKKYAPGTKMSFAGLKKESDRANLIAYLANAN
;
A
#
# COMPACT_ATOMS: atom_id res chain seq x y z
N MET A 1 44.31 28.48 -19.98
CA MET A 1 43.52 29.20 -20.98
C MET A 1 42.66 28.15 -21.68
N PHE A 2 41.40 27.98 -21.27
CA PHE A 2 40.54 26.96 -21.85
C PHE A 2 40.10 27.42 -23.23
N ASP A 3 40.32 26.58 -24.24
CA ASP A 3 40.04 26.92 -25.63
C ASP A 3 38.53 26.83 -25.89
N THR A 4 37.91 27.95 -26.28
CA THR A 4 36.46 28.09 -26.51
C THR A 4 35.92 27.04 -27.48
N MET A 5 36.75 26.61 -28.45
CA MET A 5 36.40 25.55 -29.40
C MET A 5 36.35 24.15 -28.76
N THR A 6 37.13 23.92 -27.70
CA THR A 6 37.09 22.64 -26.97
C THR A 6 35.92 22.59 -25.99
N LEU A 7 35.61 23.71 -25.33
CA LEU A 7 34.51 23.78 -24.36
C LEU A 7 33.15 23.58 -25.05
N THR A 8 32.95 24.18 -26.22
CA THR A 8 31.74 24.01 -27.04
C THR A 8 31.57 22.57 -27.54
N LYS A 9 32.65 21.91 -27.96
CA LYS A 9 32.61 20.49 -28.36
C LYS A 9 32.28 19.55 -27.20
N VAL A 10 32.86 19.79 -26.02
CA VAL A 10 32.57 18.99 -24.82
C VAL A 10 31.13 19.19 -24.36
N ALA A 11 30.63 20.43 -24.36
CA ALA A 11 29.25 20.72 -24.02
C ALA A 11 28.26 20.06 -25.01
N ALA A 12 28.54 20.14 -26.31
CA ALA A 12 27.72 19.49 -27.33
C ALA A 12 27.72 17.96 -27.21
N ALA A 13 28.89 17.36 -26.92
CA ALA A 13 28.99 15.92 -26.70
C ALA A 13 28.20 15.46 -25.46
N PHE A 14 28.25 16.23 -24.38
CA PHE A 14 27.49 15.94 -23.16
C PHE A 14 25.97 16.09 -23.37
N CYS A 15 25.53 17.17 -24.02
CA CYS A 15 24.11 17.36 -24.32
C CYS A 15 23.60 16.32 -25.33
N GLY A 16 24.42 15.95 -26.31
CA GLY A 16 24.09 14.93 -27.30
C GLY A 16 23.94 13.54 -26.67
N SER A 17 24.86 13.13 -25.78
CA SER A 17 24.75 11.85 -25.08
C SER A 17 23.54 11.83 -24.13
N LEU A 18 23.26 12.94 -23.44
CA LEU A 18 22.07 13.07 -22.60
C LEU A 18 20.78 12.94 -23.41
N LEU A 19 20.69 13.61 -24.57
CA LEU A 19 19.52 13.52 -25.45
C LEU A 19 19.29 12.09 -25.95
N VAL A 20 20.35 11.41 -26.39
CA VAL A 20 20.26 10.01 -26.82
C VAL A 20 19.79 9.11 -25.67
N PHE A 21 20.29 9.32 -24.45
CA PHE A 21 19.87 8.56 -23.27
C PHE A 21 18.39 8.80 -22.93
N LEU A 22 17.93 10.06 -22.96
CA LEU A 22 16.53 10.40 -22.69
C LEU A 22 15.58 9.83 -23.76
N LEU A 23 15.99 9.88 -25.04
CA LEU A 23 15.22 9.28 -26.13
C LEU A 23 15.19 7.74 -26.05
N ALA A 24 16.29 7.12 -25.64
CA ALA A 24 16.35 5.68 -25.41
C ALA A 24 15.46 5.25 -24.22
N LEU A 25 15.42 6.05 -23.14
CA LEU A 25 14.50 5.82 -22.02
C LEU A 25 13.04 5.97 -22.44
N TRP A 26 12.71 7.01 -23.24
CA TRP A 26 11.35 7.19 -23.76
C TRP A 26 10.94 6.06 -24.72
N LEU A 27 11.86 5.62 -25.59
CA LEU A 27 11.62 4.49 -26.49
C LEU A 27 11.48 3.17 -25.72
N ALA A 28 12.29 2.97 -24.68
CA ALA A 28 12.14 1.83 -23.77
C ALA A 28 10.77 1.88 -23.08
N GLU A 29 10.34 3.03 -22.59
CA GLU A 29 9.01 3.20 -22.00
C GLU A 29 7.92 2.79 -23.00
N THR A 30 7.96 3.29 -24.24
CA THR A 30 6.94 2.95 -25.25
C THR A 30 6.96 1.49 -25.69
N LEU A 31 8.14 0.86 -25.78
CA LEU A 31 8.27 -0.55 -26.18
C LEU A 31 7.98 -1.53 -25.04
N TYR A 32 8.35 -1.18 -23.80
CA TYR A 32 8.15 -2.00 -22.61
C TYR A 32 6.87 -1.64 -21.84
N HIS A 33 6.09 -0.66 -22.30
CA HIS A 33 4.72 -0.45 -21.89
C HIS A 33 3.82 -1.60 -22.39
N VAL A 34 3.87 -2.72 -21.68
CA VAL A 34 2.77 -3.68 -21.62
C VAL A 34 1.88 -3.26 -20.45
N GLY A 35 0.84 -2.48 -20.77
CA GLY A 35 -0.28 -2.19 -19.88
C GLY A 35 -0.09 -1.01 -18.90
N GLY A 36 -0.52 0.17 -19.36
CA GLY A 36 -1.17 1.16 -18.49
C GLY A 36 -0.43 2.45 -18.19
N ASP A 37 -0.46 3.41 -19.12
CA ASP A 37 -0.57 4.83 -18.74
C ASP A 37 -1.90 5.02 -18.01
N SER A 38 -1.89 4.76 -16.70
CA SER A 38 -3.01 5.04 -15.79
C SER A 38 -3.08 6.54 -15.50
N HIS A 39 -3.47 7.32 -16.51
CA HIS A 39 -4.25 8.53 -16.30
C HIS A 39 -5.72 8.23 -16.61
N GLY A 40 -6.39 7.61 -15.63
CA GLY A 40 -7.85 7.48 -15.61
C GLY A 40 -8.43 6.57 -16.69
N GLY A 41 -8.86 5.38 -16.26
CA GLY A 41 -9.73 4.52 -17.07
C GLY A 41 -9.11 3.15 -17.34
N HIS A 42 -9.71 2.15 -16.72
CA HIS A 42 -9.80 0.76 -17.16
C HIS A 42 -8.47 0.01 -17.37
N SER A 43 -8.13 -0.81 -16.38
CA SER A 43 -7.13 -1.86 -16.49
C SER A 43 -7.64 -3.00 -17.39
N GLU A 44 -7.10 -3.10 -18.59
CA GLU A 44 -6.97 -4.35 -19.34
C GLU A 44 -5.50 -4.49 -19.77
N ALA A 45 -4.85 -5.65 -19.83
CA ALA A 45 -5.37 -7.00 -20.01
C ALA A 45 -4.44 -8.03 -19.34
N ALA A 46 -4.96 -9.22 -19.03
CA ALA A 46 -4.15 -10.42 -18.91
C ALA A 46 -4.94 -11.65 -19.38
N TYR A 47 -4.76 -11.95 -20.67
CA TYR A 47 -5.07 -13.18 -21.38
C TYR A 47 -6.55 -13.53 -21.67
N VAL A 48 -6.79 -13.83 -22.94
CA VAL A 48 -8.06 -14.34 -23.49
C VAL A 48 -8.09 -15.85 -23.24
N ILE A 49 -9.08 -16.30 -22.49
CA ILE A 49 -9.58 -17.68 -22.57
C ILE A 49 -10.81 -17.59 -23.47
N GLU A 50 -10.73 -18.22 -24.64
CA GLU A 50 -11.92 -18.53 -25.42
C GLU A 50 -12.60 -19.71 -24.71
N ASP A 51 -13.69 -19.44 -23.98
CA ASP A 51 -14.70 -20.45 -23.67
C ASP A 51 -16.08 -19.80 -23.70
N ASP A 52 -16.99 -20.46 -24.40
CA ASP A 52 -18.27 -19.97 -24.89
C ASP A 52 -19.30 -19.80 -23.76
N THR A 53 -19.32 -18.63 -23.11
CA THR A 53 -20.50 -18.19 -22.36
C THR A 53 -20.86 -16.75 -22.66
N GLU A 54 -22.14 -16.58 -22.99
CA GLU A 54 -22.84 -15.35 -23.29
C GLU A 54 -22.42 -14.18 -22.39
N ILE A 55 -22.32 -13.01 -23.01
CA ILE A 55 -22.06 -11.72 -22.37
C ILE A 55 -23.20 -11.44 -21.37
N VAL A 56 -22.99 -11.83 -20.12
CA VAL A 56 -23.64 -11.17 -19.00
C VAL A 56 -22.79 -9.95 -18.72
N GLU A 57 -23.33 -8.76 -18.93
CA GLU A 57 -22.81 -7.54 -18.30
C GLU A 57 -22.79 -7.80 -16.78
N GLU A 58 -21.64 -8.26 -16.27
CA GLU A 58 -21.44 -8.42 -14.85
C GLU A 58 -21.28 -7.01 -14.28
N ASN A 59 -22.37 -6.50 -13.71
CA ASN A 59 -22.36 -5.45 -12.71
C ASN A 59 -21.17 -5.74 -11.78
N VAL A 60 -20.17 -4.86 -11.77
CA VAL A 60 -19.09 -4.91 -10.79
C VAL A 60 -19.75 -4.62 -9.44
N GLU A 61 -20.32 -5.65 -8.84
CA GLU A 61 -20.71 -5.63 -7.44
C GLU A 61 -19.41 -5.39 -6.69
N GLU A 62 -19.25 -4.20 -6.09
CA GLU A 62 -18.21 -3.94 -5.12
C GLU A 62 -18.33 -5.02 -4.04
N VAL A 63 -17.52 -6.06 -4.14
CA VAL A 63 -17.57 -7.18 -3.21
C VAL A 63 -17.32 -6.62 -1.82
N ASP A 64 -18.34 -6.72 -0.97
CA ASP A 64 -18.31 -6.18 0.38
C ASP A 64 -17.07 -6.69 1.12
N PHE A 65 -16.41 -5.80 1.87
CA PHE A 65 -15.15 -6.12 2.54
C PHE A 65 -15.32 -7.32 3.49
N GLU A 66 -16.51 -7.48 4.03
CA GLU A 66 -16.94 -8.52 4.94
C GLU A 66 -16.91 -9.88 4.26
N THR A 67 -17.31 -9.94 2.99
CA THR A 67 -17.21 -11.16 2.16
C THR A 67 -15.76 -11.54 1.92
N ILE A 68 -14.90 -10.54 1.69
CA ILE A 68 -13.45 -10.74 1.50
C ILE A 68 -12.80 -11.17 2.81
N LEU A 69 -13.22 -10.61 3.93
CA LEU A 69 -12.76 -10.96 5.27
C LEU A 69 -13.19 -12.37 5.68
N ALA A 70 -14.41 -12.77 5.35
CA ALA A 70 -14.90 -14.13 5.57
C ALA A 70 -14.06 -15.19 4.82
N SER A 71 -13.48 -14.80 3.68
CA SER A 71 -12.59 -15.64 2.87
C SER A 71 -11.09 -15.43 3.16
N ALA A 72 -10.76 -14.67 4.22
CA ALA A 72 -9.37 -14.33 4.53
C ALA A 72 -8.57 -15.53 5.05
N ASN A 73 -7.26 -15.50 4.79
CA ASN A 73 -6.30 -16.52 5.19
C ASN A 73 -5.28 -15.92 6.20
N PRO A 74 -5.32 -16.33 7.48
CA PRO A 74 -4.39 -15.87 8.51
C PRO A 74 -2.92 -16.15 8.23
N ASP A 75 -2.58 -17.28 7.57
CA ASP A 75 -1.18 -17.61 7.23
C ASP A 75 -0.61 -16.64 6.20
N LYS A 76 -1.43 -16.21 5.23
CA LYS A 76 -1.07 -15.12 4.33
C LYS A 76 -0.94 -13.80 5.10
N GLY A 77 -1.82 -13.57 6.08
CA GLY A 77 -1.79 -12.41 6.97
C GLY A 77 -0.49 -12.29 7.77
N SER A 78 0.05 -13.40 8.28
CA SER A 78 1.34 -13.45 8.96
C SER A 78 2.50 -12.97 8.08
N LYS A 79 2.44 -13.26 6.78
CA LYS A 79 3.42 -12.75 5.80
C LYS A 79 3.28 -11.24 5.63
N VAL A 80 2.04 -10.74 5.48
CA VAL A 80 1.76 -9.29 5.41
C VAL A 80 2.25 -8.57 6.67
N PHE A 81 2.07 -9.18 7.85
CA PHE A 81 2.52 -8.62 9.13
C PHE A 81 4.04 -8.37 9.17
N SER A 82 4.83 -9.00 8.31
CA SER A 82 6.27 -8.70 8.21
C SER A 82 6.57 -7.23 7.86
N LYS A 83 5.63 -6.53 7.21
CA LYS A 83 5.68 -5.08 6.97
C LYS A 83 5.48 -4.24 8.25
N CYS A 84 4.99 -4.85 9.33
CA CYS A 84 4.62 -4.21 10.60
C CYS A 84 5.61 -4.54 11.73
N LYS A 85 6.29 -5.69 11.68
CA LYS A 85 7.17 -6.24 12.74
C LYS A 85 8.31 -5.33 13.20
N ALA A 86 8.74 -4.41 12.33
CA ALA A 86 9.78 -3.44 12.66
C ALA A 86 9.30 -2.44 13.73
N CYS A 87 8.02 -2.09 13.73
CA CYS A 87 7.45 -1.09 14.63
C CYS A 87 6.59 -1.71 15.73
N HIS A 88 5.92 -2.82 15.43
CA HIS A 88 4.92 -3.42 16.31
C HIS A 88 5.30 -4.83 16.73
N LYS A 89 4.97 -5.17 17.98
CA LYS A 89 5.03 -6.54 18.52
C LYS A 89 3.64 -7.08 18.75
N LEU A 90 3.52 -8.40 18.73
CA LEU A 90 2.26 -9.09 19.06
C LEU A 90 2.18 -9.46 20.53
N ALA A 91 3.30 -9.53 21.26
CA ALA A 91 3.29 -9.82 22.69
C ALA A 91 2.62 -8.70 23.49
N ASP A 92 1.88 -9.07 24.54
CA ASP A 92 1.23 -8.11 25.42
C ASP A 92 2.25 -7.18 26.11
N GLY A 93 1.91 -5.90 26.22
CA GLY A 93 2.76 -4.85 26.78
C GLY A 93 4.05 -4.52 25.99
N ALA A 94 4.39 -5.27 24.95
CA ALA A 94 5.66 -5.11 24.23
C ALA A 94 5.62 -3.94 23.21
N ASN A 95 5.69 -2.72 23.71
CA ASN A 95 5.76 -1.51 22.87
C ASN A 95 7.11 -1.37 22.16
N GLY A 96 7.11 -0.73 21.00
CA GLY A 96 8.31 -0.36 20.24
C GLY A 96 8.16 1.01 19.63
N THR A 97 8.59 1.18 18.37
CA THR A 97 8.30 2.41 17.60
C THR A 97 6.79 2.65 17.52
N GLY A 98 6.00 1.58 17.38
CA GLY A 98 4.54 1.58 17.49
C GLY A 98 4.07 0.85 18.77
N PRO A 99 2.79 1.01 19.16
CA PRO A 99 2.22 0.27 20.29
C PRO A 99 2.17 -1.24 19.98
N HIS A 100 2.13 -2.08 21.01
CA HIS A 100 1.86 -3.52 20.81
C HIS A 100 0.48 -3.74 20.16
N LEU A 101 0.36 -4.78 19.34
CA LEU A 101 -0.86 -5.14 18.62
C LEU A 101 -1.57 -6.37 19.19
N TYR A 102 -1.17 -6.78 20.40
CA TYR A 102 -1.87 -7.80 21.18
C TYR A 102 -3.35 -7.46 21.31
N GLN A 103 -4.23 -8.37 20.90
CA GLN A 103 -5.68 -8.19 20.90
C GLN A 103 -6.12 -6.82 20.34
N VAL A 104 -5.49 -6.36 19.25
CA VAL A 104 -5.83 -5.05 18.69
C VAL A 104 -7.22 -5.01 18.05
N VAL A 105 -7.69 -6.13 17.50
CA VAL A 105 -9.02 -6.21 16.88
C VAL A 105 -10.09 -6.14 17.97
N GLY A 106 -10.98 -5.16 17.88
CA GLY A 106 -11.99 -4.85 18.89
C GLY A 106 -11.50 -3.96 20.04
N ARG A 107 -10.19 -3.67 20.12
CA ARG A 107 -9.64 -2.78 21.16
C ARG A 107 -9.97 -1.32 20.88
N GLN A 108 -10.19 -0.56 21.94
CA GLN A 108 -10.39 0.88 21.86
C GLN A 108 -9.18 1.56 21.16
N ILE A 109 -9.47 2.51 20.28
CA ILE A 109 -8.43 3.30 19.59
C ILE A 109 -7.65 4.08 20.65
N ALA A 110 -6.33 4.09 20.51
CA ALA A 110 -5.38 4.76 21.41
C ALA A 110 -5.42 4.28 22.89
N ALA A 111 -5.74 3.01 23.14
CA ALA A 111 -5.93 2.49 24.51
C ALA A 111 -4.67 2.00 25.25
N VAL A 112 -3.51 1.93 24.60
CA VAL A 112 -2.28 1.48 25.29
C VAL A 112 -1.74 2.63 26.14
N SER A 113 -1.97 2.58 27.45
CA SER A 113 -1.70 3.68 28.39
C SER A 113 -0.24 4.14 28.43
N GLU A 114 0.71 3.24 28.19
CA GLU A 114 2.15 3.54 28.21
C GLU A 114 2.70 4.03 26.86
N TYR A 115 1.86 4.18 25.83
CA TYR A 115 2.28 4.59 24.50
C TYR A 115 1.87 6.03 24.16
N GLY A 116 2.83 6.83 23.67
CA GLY A 116 2.61 8.23 23.28
C GLY A 116 2.00 8.39 21.89
N TYR A 117 0.67 8.24 21.77
CA TYR A 117 -0.07 8.42 20.52
C TYR A 117 0.09 9.83 19.89
N SER A 118 -0.25 9.96 18.62
CA SER A 118 -0.50 11.28 17.99
C SER A 118 -1.81 11.87 18.50
N GLY A 119 -1.89 13.20 18.65
CA GLY A 119 -3.11 13.89 19.10
C GLY A 119 -4.36 13.41 18.36
N THR A 120 -4.30 13.34 17.03
CA THR A 120 -5.41 12.86 16.20
C THR A 120 -5.92 11.47 16.57
N LEU A 121 -5.02 10.50 16.85
CA LEU A 121 -5.45 9.15 17.22
C LEU A 121 -5.97 9.08 18.67
N ALA A 122 -5.40 9.89 19.57
CA ALA A 122 -5.87 9.98 20.95
C ALA A 122 -7.28 10.58 21.05
N GLU A 123 -7.62 11.50 20.15
CA GLU A 123 -8.92 12.19 20.12
C GLU A 123 -9.99 11.49 19.29
N MET A 124 -9.60 10.57 18.40
CA MET A 124 -10.51 9.92 17.44
C MET A 124 -11.64 9.12 18.11
N GLY A 125 -11.37 8.53 19.28
CA GLY A 125 -12.32 7.61 19.93
C GLY A 125 -12.61 6.36 19.09
N GLY A 126 -13.63 5.58 19.48
CA GLY A 126 -14.06 4.39 18.74
C GLY A 126 -13.20 3.13 18.94
N VAL A 127 -13.54 2.05 18.22
CA VAL A 127 -12.91 0.73 18.36
C VAL A 127 -12.24 0.29 17.07
N TRP A 128 -11.16 -0.47 17.17
CA TRP A 128 -10.51 -1.11 16.03
C TRP A 128 -11.29 -2.34 15.56
N ASP A 129 -12.50 -2.14 15.05
CA ASP A 129 -13.20 -3.18 14.30
C ASP A 129 -12.55 -3.44 12.93
N ALA A 130 -13.04 -4.44 12.20
CA ALA A 130 -12.48 -4.84 10.93
C ALA A 130 -12.54 -3.72 9.87
N ASN A 131 -13.59 -2.89 9.86
CA ASN A 131 -13.76 -1.80 8.92
C ASN A 131 -12.87 -0.60 9.24
N ALA A 132 -12.76 -0.24 10.51
CA ALA A 132 -11.85 0.78 10.98
C ALA A 132 -10.39 0.40 10.63
N LEU A 133 -10.01 -0.85 10.88
CA LEU A 133 -8.71 -1.38 10.50
C LEU A 133 -8.53 -1.40 8.98
N ASN A 134 -9.54 -1.81 8.21
CA ASN A 134 -9.51 -1.81 6.74
C ASN A 134 -9.20 -0.41 6.20
N GLY A 135 -9.95 0.60 6.66
CA GLY A 135 -9.78 1.99 6.27
C GLY A 135 -8.44 2.56 6.68
N PHE A 136 -8.02 2.34 7.94
CA PHE A 136 -6.75 2.83 8.45
C PHE A 136 -5.56 2.21 7.72
N LEU A 137 -5.58 0.89 7.50
CA LEU A 137 -4.51 0.17 6.82
C LEU A 137 -4.43 0.52 5.33
N LYS A 138 -5.52 0.93 4.67
CA LYS A 138 -5.52 1.36 3.27
C LYS A 138 -4.68 2.64 3.05
N ASN A 139 -4.82 3.61 3.96
CA ASN A 139 -4.01 4.83 3.96
C ASN A 139 -4.03 5.50 5.36
N PRO A 140 -3.04 5.22 6.21
CA PRO A 140 -3.01 5.70 7.60
C PRO A 140 -3.04 7.23 7.71
N LYS A 141 -2.27 7.92 6.86
CA LYS A 141 -2.19 9.39 6.86
C LYS A 141 -3.49 10.05 6.41
N LYS A 142 -4.23 9.42 5.49
CA LYS A 142 -5.54 9.92 5.06
C LYS A 142 -6.62 9.64 6.09
N TYR A 143 -6.58 8.46 6.72
CA TYR A 143 -7.57 8.05 7.72
C TYR A 143 -7.42 8.83 9.03
N ALA A 144 -6.18 9.02 9.51
CA ALA A 144 -5.87 9.79 10.71
C ALA A 144 -4.82 10.88 10.36
N PRO A 145 -5.25 12.04 9.84
CA PRO A 145 -4.34 13.14 9.50
C PRO A 145 -3.47 13.56 10.69
N GLY A 146 -2.15 13.63 10.50
CA GLY A 146 -1.21 13.92 11.59
C GLY A 146 -0.83 12.69 12.45
N THR A 147 -1.24 11.48 12.06
CA THR A 147 -0.72 10.26 12.68
C THR A 147 0.81 10.18 12.58
N LYS A 148 1.45 9.75 13.68
CA LYS A 148 2.90 9.49 13.75
C LYS A 148 3.29 8.21 12.99
N MET A 149 2.34 7.38 12.58
CA MET A 149 2.61 6.14 11.85
C MET A 149 3.03 6.43 10.41
N SER A 150 4.35 6.33 10.15
CA SER A 150 4.93 6.50 8.81
C SER A 150 4.83 5.23 7.97
N PHE A 151 3.61 4.84 7.62
CA PHE A 151 3.34 3.70 6.74
C PHE A 151 2.50 4.13 5.53
N ALA A 152 2.85 3.65 4.33
CA ALA A 152 2.20 4.04 3.08
C ALA A 152 0.78 3.44 2.91
N GLY A 153 0.49 2.37 3.65
CA GLY A 153 -0.77 1.61 3.55
C GLY A 153 -0.67 0.37 2.66
N LEU A 154 -1.70 -0.47 2.73
CA LEU A 154 -1.88 -1.69 1.97
C LEU A 154 -2.98 -1.48 0.92
N LYS A 155 -2.60 -1.37 -0.35
CA LYS A 155 -3.56 -1.07 -1.43
C LYS A 155 -4.50 -2.23 -1.74
N LYS A 156 -3.97 -3.46 -1.68
CA LYS A 156 -4.75 -4.68 -1.94
C LYS A 156 -5.71 -4.95 -0.78
N GLU A 157 -7.01 -5.04 -1.08
CA GLU A 157 -8.07 -5.38 -0.12
C GLU A 157 -7.77 -6.69 0.62
N SER A 158 -7.41 -7.72 -0.15
CA SER A 158 -7.11 -9.05 0.36
C SER A 158 -5.91 -9.08 1.33
N ASP A 159 -4.88 -8.25 1.11
CA ASP A 159 -3.78 -8.12 2.07
C ASP A 159 -4.27 -7.56 3.42
N ARG A 160 -5.21 -6.60 3.39
CA ARG A 160 -5.80 -6.01 4.61
C ARG A 160 -6.67 -7.02 5.33
N ALA A 161 -7.58 -7.69 4.61
CA ALA A 161 -8.43 -8.75 5.15
C ALA A 161 -7.60 -9.88 5.79
N ASN A 162 -6.60 -10.40 5.08
CA ASN A 162 -5.70 -11.44 5.59
C ASN A 162 -4.95 -10.98 6.86
N LEU A 163 -4.43 -9.74 6.86
CA LEU A 163 -3.74 -9.18 8.03
C LEU A 163 -4.68 -9.03 9.23
N ILE A 164 -5.90 -8.53 9.02
CA ILE A 164 -6.90 -8.37 10.09
C ILE A 164 -7.28 -9.73 10.66
N ALA A 165 -7.52 -10.74 9.82
CA ALA A 165 -7.78 -12.10 10.26
C ALA A 165 -6.60 -12.71 11.04
N TYR A 166 -5.36 -12.41 10.64
CA TYR A 166 -4.17 -12.82 11.40
C TYR A 166 -4.09 -12.13 12.77
N LEU A 167 -4.33 -10.81 12.83
CA LEU A 167 -4.30 -10.05 14.07
C LEU A 167 -5.43 -10.44 15.04
N ALA A 168 -6.59 -10.83 14.52
CA ALA A 168 -7.69 -11.35 15.33
C ALA A 168 -7.35 -12.67 16.04
N ASN A 169 -6.40 -13.44 15.48
CA ASN A 169 -5.92 -14.69 16.05
C ASN A 169 -4.64 -14.52 16.89
N ALA A 170 -4.03 -13.33 16.88
CA ALA A 170 -2.80 -13.05 17.62
C ALA A 170 -3.12 -12.72 19.08
N ASN A 171 -3.24 -13.79 19.88
CA ASN A 171 -3.50 -13.79 21.33
C ASN A 171 -2.28 -14.17 22.17
#